data_AF-A0AAU0Q2Z9-F1
#
_entry.id   AF-A0AAU0Q2Z9-F1
#
_cell.length_a   1.000
_cell.length_b   1.000
_cell.length_c   1.000
_cell.angle_alpha   90.00
_cell.angle_beta   90.00
_cell.angle_gamma   90.00
#
_symmetry.space_group_name_H-M   'P 1'
#
loop_
_entity.id
_entity.type
_entity.pdbx_description
1 polymer ?
#
loop_
_entity_poly.entity_id
_entity_poly.type
_entity_poly.pdbx_seq_one_letter_code
_entity_poly.pdbx_strand_id
1 'polypeptide(L)'
;MSAPTIPGLEGNAPTTNQDMLNWIAECAELCQPDKVVFCDGSDEEWEALAKDLVDKGTLVKLNEEKRPNSYLASSDPADVARVESRTFICSKTEDGAGPTNNWRDPDEMRAEMSEHFKGSMKGRTMYVVPFCMGPITDPDPKLGIELTDSGYVVMSMRIMTRMGKEALDKIGDGPFVKGLHSVGAPLEPGQEDVKWPCNETKYITQFPEDRVIWSYGSGYGGNAILAKKCYALRIASVMAKDEGWMAEHMLILKLISPEGKAYHICAAFPSQCGKTNLAMIQPTIPGWKAEVIGDDIAWLHFGDDGRLYAVNPENGFFGVAPGTNYKSNPNAMKTMEKGNNIFTNVALTDDGDVWWEGLENEPDHLIDWKGKDWTPDEDCLSSHPNSRYCVPIEQCPVAAPEFNDPKGVPVDAILFGGRRPDTVPLVTEAIDWQHATFIGATLASGQTAAAAEAKVGTLRYDPMAMLPFIGYNVGDYLQHWLDIGKKGGDKLPKVFLVNWFRRGDDGRFLWPGFGENSRVLKWIVDRIEGRVDAKKTVVGYTAYSKDIDIDGLDTDPKDVKAALTAPADKWQMDLSDTEDWLKSLGPKVPQEIWDEFDFLKTRIKTANKDGNKALDDMKAK
;
A
#
# COMPACT_ATOMS: atom_id res chain seq x y z
N MET A 1 8.26 -32.20 -25.66
CA MET A 1 7.23 -31.71 -26.61
C MET A 1 7.82 -30.49 -27.32
N SER A 2 7.49 -30.24 -28.59
CA SER A 2 7.89 -28.99 -29.25
C SER A 2 7.15 -27.82 -28.58
N ALA A 3 7.80 -26.66 -28.43
CA ALA A 3 7.16 -25.46 -27.90
C ALA A 3 5.89 -25.11 -28.71
N PRO A 4 4.82 -24.62 -28.07
CA PRO A 4 3.62 -24.18 -28.79
C PRO A 4 3.97 -22.99 -29.69
N THR A 5 3.22 -22.85 -30.80
CA THR A 5 3.27 -21.61 -31.59
C THR A 5 2.45 -20.54 -30.86
N ILE A 6 3.05 -19.40 -30.54
CA ILE A 6 2.38 -18.26 -29.91
C ILE A 6 1.91 -17.30 -31.02
N PRO A 7 0.60 -17.09 -31.21
CA PRO A 7 0.09 -16.12 -32.18
C PRO A 7 0.65 -14.72 -31.92
N GLY A 8 1.13 -14.03 -32.96
CA GLY A 8 1.71 -12.68 -32.87
C GLY A 8 3.17 -12.63 -32.40
N LEU A 9 3.77 -13.74 -31.97
CA LEU A 9 5.21 -13.77 -31.64
C LEU A 9 6.06 -13.95 -32.90
N GLU A 10 7.00 -13.04 -33.12
CA GLU A 10 8.02 -13.18 -34.16
C GLU A 10 9.32 -13.76 -33.57
N GLY A 11 9.87 -14.79 -34.21
CA GLY A 11 11.10 -15.45 -33.76
C GLY A 11 10.87 -16.49 -32.66
N ASN A 12 11.89 -16.72 -31.83
CA ASN A 12 11.83 -17.67 -30.72
C ASN A 12 11.56 -16.94 -29.41
N ALA A 13 10.70 -17.50 -28.56
CA ALA A 13 10.53 -17.01 -27.19
C ALA A 13 11.84 -17.16 -26.39
N PRO A 14 12.18 -16.20 -25.51
CA PRO A 14 13.44 -16.19 -24.74
C PRO A 14 13.41 -17.13 -23.51
N THR A 15 12.62 -18.20 -23.55
CA THR A 15 12.45 -19.14 -22.43
C THR A 15 12.16 -20.54 -22.94
N THR A 16 12.51 -21.55 -22.14
CA THR A 16 12.17 -22.95 -22.39
C THR A 16 11.02 -23.47 -21.53
N ASN A 17 10.52 -22.65 -20.60
CA ASN A 17 9.46 -23.02 -19.66
C ASN A 17 8.15 -23.32 -20.42
N GLN A 18 7.79 -24.60 -20.48
CA GLN A 18 6.63 -25.03 -21.28
C GLN A 18 5.30 -24.53 -20.70
N ASP A 19 5.17 -24.47 -19.38
CA ASP A 19 3.94 -24.00 -18.73
C ASP A 19 3.69 -22.52 -19.01
N MET A 20 4.77 -21.72 -19.06
CA MET A 20 4.74 -20.33 -19.47
C MET A 20 4.35 -20.19 -20.94
N LEU A 21 5.02 -20.89 -21.85
CA LEU A 21 4.76 -20.80 -23.28
C LEU A 21 3.33 -21.23 -23.64
N ASN A 22 2.83 -22.29 -23.01
CA ASN A 22 1.45 -22.76 -23.21
C ASN A 22 0.45 -21.70 -22.73
N TRP A 23 0.65 -21.16 -21.52
CA TRP A 23 -0.25 -20.14 -20.98
C TRP A 23 -0.24 -18.85 -21.81
N ILE A 24 0.92 -18.40 -22.30
CA ILE A 24 1.02 -17.24 -23.20
C ILE A 24 0.30 -17.52 -24.52
N ALA A 25 0.48 -18.71 -25.11
CA ALA A 25 -0.21 -19.09 -26.34
C ALA A 25 -1.74 -19.11 -26.16
N GLU A 26 -2.23 -19.67 -25.05
CA GLU A 26 -3.67 -19.67 -24.70
C GLU A 26 -4.22 -18.24 -24.56
N CYS A 27 -3.49 -17.36 -23.88
CA CYS A 27 -3.90 -15.97 -23.70
C CYS A 27 -3.86 -15.19 -25.02
N ALA A 28 -2.85 -15.41 -25.87
CA ALA A 28 -2.74 -14.78 -27.18
C ALA A 28 -3.85 -15.25 -28.12
N GLU A 29 -4.20 -16.54 -28.12
CA GLU A 29 -5.34 -17.06 -28.90
C GLU A 29 -6.67 -16.45 -28.43
N LEU A 30 -6.86 -16.31 -27.11
CA LEU A 30 -8.05 -15.68 -26.53
C LEU A 30 -8.12 -14.19 -26.88
N CYS A 31 -7.06 -13.44 -26.62
CA CYS A 31 -7.06 -11.98 -26.69
C CYS A 31 -6.83 -11.43 -28.10
N GLN A 32 -6.27 -12.24 -28.99
CA GLN A 32 -5.98 -11.94 -30.40
C GLN A 32 -5.15 -10.66 -30.61
N PRO A 33 -3.96 -10.53 -29.98
CA PRO A 33 -3.08 -9.39 -30.23
C PRO A 33 -2.46 -9.45 -31.63
N ASP A 34 -2.10 -8.30 -32.18
CA ASP A 34 -1.38 -8.23 -33.46
C ASP A 34 0.08 -8.68 -33.31
N LYS A 35 0.66 -8.43 -32.13
CA LYS A 35 2.04 -8.76 -31.81
C LYS A 35 2.17 -9.20 -30.35
N VAL A 36 3.07 -10.14 -30.09
CA VAL A 36 3.53 -10.51 -28.74
C VAL A 36 4.99 -10.09 -28.57
N VAL A 37 5.29 -9.38 -27.47
CA VAL A 37 6.62 -8.86 -27.15
C VAL A 37 7.01 -9.30 -25.75
N PHE A 38 8.18 -9.91 -25.59
CA PHE A 38 8.75 -10.18 -24.27
C PHE A 38 9.56 -8.98 -23.81
N CYS A 39 9.19 -8.43 -22.65
CA CYS A 39 9.89 -7.31 -22.06
C CYS A 39 11.19 -7.76 -21.38
N ASP A 40 12.27 -7.02 -21.64
CA ASP A 40 13.60 -7.32 -21.11
C ASP A 40 14.04 -6.36 -20.00
N GLY A 41 13.33 -5.24 -19.81
CA GLY A 41 13.59 -4.26 -18.76
C GLY A 41 14.73 -3.28 -19.07
N SER A 42 15.30 -3.32 -20.27
CA SER A 42 16.41 -2.47 -20.69
C SER A 42 16.06 -0.98 -20.77
N ASP A 43 17.07 -0.12 -20.77
CA ASP A 43 16.88 1.31 -21.02
C ASP A 43 16.45 1.57 -22.47
N GLU A 44 16.93 0.76 -23.43
CA GLU A 44 16.51 0.83 -24.82
C GLU A 44 15.02 0.50 -24.99
N GLU A 45 14.51 -0.51 -24.29
CA GLU A 45 13.07 -0.81 -24.24
C GLU A 45 12.28 0.36 -23.64
N TRP A 46 12.76 0.91 -22.51
CA TRP A 46 12.12 2.06 -21.87
C TRP A 46 12.03 3.26 -22.82
N GLU A 47 13.12 3.62 -23.49
CA GLU A 47 13.17 4.74 -24.44
C GLU A 47 12.23 4.51 -25.64
N ALA A 48 12.20 3.29 -26.17
CA ALA A 48 11.33 2.93 -27.29
C ALA A 48 9.84 3.04 -26.90
N LEU A 49 9.46 2.52 -25.72
CA LEU A 49 8.10 2.61 -25.20
C LEU A 49 7.71 4.07 -24.89
N ALA A 50 8.59 4.82 -24.22
CA ALA A 50 8.35 6.20 -23.90
C ALA A 50 8.12 7.04 -25.17
N LYS A 51 8.95 6.84 -26.20
CA LYS A 51 8.79 7.50 -27.49
C LYS A 51 7.45 7.14 -28.15
N ASP A 52 7.11 5.86 -28.23
CA ASP A 52 5.85 5.39 -28.81
C ASP A 52 4.63 5.99 -28.09
N LEU A 53 4.64 6.03 -26.76
CA LEU A 53 3.54 6.60 -25.97
C LEU A 53 3.47 8.13 -26.05
N VAL A 54 4.60 8.82 -26.25
CA VAL A 54 4.61 10.26 -26.55
C VAL A 54 4.05 10.53 -27.94
N ASP A 55 4.45 9.74 -28.95
CA ASP A 55 3.95 9.87 -30.32
C ASP A 55 2.43 9.61 -30.39
N LYS A 56 1.91 8.70 -29.56
CA LYS A 56 0.47 8.42 -29.39
C LYS A 56 -0.26 9.45 -28.51
N GLY A 57 0.47 10.33 -27.84
CA GLY A 57 -0.08 11.34 -26.94
C GLY A 57 -0.60 10.81 -25.60
N THR A 58 -0.33 9.54 -25.27
CA THR A 58 -0.58 8.96 -23.94
C THR A 58 0.30 9.61 -22.88
N LEU A 59 1.56 9.91 -23.25
CA LEU A 59 2.52 10.59 -22.40
C LEU A 59 2.87 11.96 -22.97
N VAL A 60 3.06 12.93 -22.08
CA VAL A 60 3.73 14.20 -22.37
C VAL A 60 5.11 14.13 -21.72
N LYS A 61 6.16 14.36 -22.51
CA LYS A 61 7.52 14.45 -21.98
C LYS A 61 7.69 15.79 -21.24
N LEU A 62 8.13 15.72 -19.99
CA LEU A 62 8.35 16.90 -19.15
C LEU A 62 9.67 17.60 -19.51
N ASN A 63 9.84 18.82 -18.99
CA ASN A 63 11.05 19.61 -19.19
C ASN A 63 12.28 18.90 -18.59
N GLU A 64 13.23 18.53 -19.45
CA GLU A 64 14.45 17.79 -19.08
C GLU A 64 15.36 18.54 -18.09
N GLU A 65 15.36 19.88 -18.08
CA GLU A 65 16.18 20.65 -17.12
C GLU A 65 15.61 20.57 -15.70
N LYS A 66 14.31 20.31 -15.56
CA LYS A 66 13.60 20.24 -14.28
C LYS A 66 13.35 18.82 -13.80
N ARG A 67 12.95 17.95 -14.73
CA ARG A 67 12.48 16.58 -14.50
C ARG A 67 13.08 15.66 -15.57
N PRO A 68 14.38 15.31 -15.48
CA PRO A 68 15.03 14.54 -16.54
C PRO A 68 14.33 13.18 -16.74
N ASN A 69 14.23 12.73 -17.99
CA ASN A 69 13.56 11.46 -18.37
C ASN A 69 12.20 11.23 -17.66
N SER A 70 11.38 12.27 -17.52
CA SER A 70 10.10 12.18 -16.82
C SER A 70 8.92 12.47 -17.74
N TYR A 71 7.78 11.85 -17.42
CA TYR A 71 6.59 11.87 -18.27
C TYR A 71 5.34 12.14 -17.44
N LEU A 72 4.34 12.76 -18.09
CA LEU A 72 3.01 13.00 -17.55
C LEU A 72 1.97 12.22 -18.38
N ALA A 73 1.18 11.39 -17.72
CA ALA A 73 -0.01 10.78 -18.27
C ALA A 73 -1.27 11.49 -17.74
N SER A 74 -2.28 11.66 -18.60
CA SER A 74 -3.63 12.08 -18.21
C SER A 74 -4.60 10.97 -18.56
N SER A 75 -5.19 10.34 -17.55
CA SER A 75 -6.11 9.24 -17.72
C SER A 75 -7.50 9.70 -18.12
N ASP A 76 -8.31 8.77 -18.62
CA ASP A 76 -9.73 9.02 -18.78
C ASP A 76 -10.37 9.31 -17.40
N PRO A 77 -11.26 10.32 -17.26
CA PRO A 77 -11.94 10.63 -16.01
C PRO A 77 -12.75 9.48 -15.40
N ALA A 78 -13.16 8.49 -16.21
CA ALA A 78 -13.81 7.27 -15.74
C ALA A 78 -12.82 6.27 -15.10
N ASP A 79 -11.51 6.49 -15.23
CA ASP A 79 -10.44 5.58 -14.82
C ASP A 79 -9.34 6.25 -13.99
N VAL A 80 -9.69 6.72 -12.79
CA VAL A 80 -8.83 7.58 -11.94
C VAL A 80 -8.51 6.98 -10.55
N ALA A 81 -9.05 5.80 -10.23
CA ALA A 81 -8.91 5.18 -8.92
C ALA A 81 -9.16 3.65 -8.96
N ARG A 82 -8.91 2.99 -7.82
CA ARG A 82 -9.35 1.61 -7.61
C ARG A 82 -10.87 1.54 -7.57
N VAL A 83 -11.44 0.49 -8.18
CA VAL A 83 -12.88 0.22 -8.17
C VAL A 83 -13.19 -0.97 -7.24
N GLU A 84 -13.37 -0.67 -5.94
CA GLU A 84 -13.55 -1.70 -4.90
C GLU A 84 -14.75 -2.60 -5.18
N SER A 85 -15.89 -2.05 -5.64
CA SER A 85 -17.09 -2.82 -6.06
C SER A 85 -16.88 -3.78 -7.23
N ARG A 86 -15.79 -3.64 -7.98
CA ARG A 86 -15.44 -4.47 -9.14
C ARG A 86 -14.16 -5.28 -8.92
N THR A 87 -13.70 -5.33 -7.67
CA THR A 87 -12.58 -6.17 -7.25
C THR A 87 -13.11 -7.41 -6.54
N PHE A 88 -12.72 -8.59 -6.99
CA PHE A 88 -13.29 -9.87 -6.53
C PHE A 88 -12.22 -10.85 -6.03
N ILE A 89 -12.53 -11.53 -4.94
CA ILE A 89 -11.83 -12.73 -4.48
C ILE A 89 -12.69 -13.93 -4.87
N CYS A 90 -12.29 -14.66 -5.92
CA CYS A 90 -12.99 -15.83 -6.43
C CYS A 90 -12.37 -17.10 -5.87
N SER A 91 -12.50 -17.31 -4.56
CA SER A 91 -12.19 -18.59 -3.90
C SER A 91 -13.20 -19.66 -4.26
N LYS A 92 -12.87 -20.94 -4.06
CA LYS A 92 -13.79 -22.07 -4.31
C LYS A 92 -15.13 -21.98 -3.57
N THR A 93 -15.18 -21.28 -2.45
CA THR A 93 -16.39 -21.04 -1.67
C THR A 93 -16.49 -19.56 -1.28
N GLU A 94 -17.71 -19.06 -1.12
CA GLU A 94 -17.97 -17.68 -0.65
C GLU A 94 -17.36 -17.41 0.72
N ASP A 95 -17.48 -18.38 1.63
CA ASP A 95 -16.85 -18.30 2.96
C ASP A 95 -15.31 -18.24 2.88
N GLY A 96 -14.69 -18.76 1.83
CA GLY A 96 -13.25 -18.64 1.60
C GLY A 96 -12.78 -17.20 1.37
N ALA A 97 -13.63 -16.37 0.76
CA ALA A 97 -13.39 -14.94 0.58
C ALA A 97 -13.82 -14.14 1.82
N GLY A 98 -14.95 -14.51 2.44
CA GLY A 98 -15.44 -13.91 3.67
C GLY A 98 -16.09 -12.52 3.50
N PRO A 99 -16.58 -11.93 4.61
CA PRO A 99 -17.52 -10.80 4.56
C PRO A 99 -16.90 -9.45 4.17
N THR A 100 -15.58 -9.35 4.12
CA THR A 100 -14.87 -8.12 3.70
C THR A 100 -14.59 -8.07 2.20
N ASN A 101 -14.85 -9.16 1.48
CA ASN A 101 -14.51 -9.33 0.08
C ASN A 101 -15.76 -9.50 -0.78
N ASN A 102 -15.72 -8.97 -2.01
CA ASN A 102 -16.72 -9.34 -3.01
C ASN A 102 -16.35 -10.72 -3.54
N TRP A 103 -17.27 -11.68 -3.42
CA TRP A 103 -17.10 -13.02 -3.94
C TRP A 103 -17.99 -13.26 -5.14
N ARG A 104 -17.49 -14.06 -6.08
CA ARG A 104 -18.26 -14.71 -7.14
C ARG A 104 -17.69 -16.10 -7.39
N ASP A 105 -18.55 -17.00 -7.86
CA ASP A 105 -18.13 -18.34 -8.24
C ASP A 105 -16.97 -18.26 -9.27
N PRO A 106 -15.87 -18.99 -9.05
CA PRO A 106 -14.68 -18.87 -9.90
C PRO A 106 -14.92 -19.34 -11.33
N ASP A 107 -15.74 -20.37 -11.56
CA ASP A 107 -16.00 -20.88 -12.90
C ASP A 107 -16.91 -19.92 -13.67
N GLU A 108 -17.94 -19.37 -13.01
CA GLU A 108 -18.78 -18.31 -13.58
C GLU A 108 -17.98 -17.06 -13.94
N MET A 109 -17.10 -16.61 -13.04
CA MET A 109 -16.26 -15.43 -13.27
C MET A 109 -15.26 -15.66 -14.40
N ARG A 110 -14.63 -16.84 -14.47
CA ARG A 110 -13.73 -17.20 -15.58
C ARG A 110 -14.48 -17.19 -16.91
N ALA A 111 -15.68 -17.77 -16.97
CA ALA A 111 -16.49 -17.77 -18.19
C ALA A 111 -16.84 -16.35 -18.63
N GLU A 112 -17.34 -15.50 -17.72
CA GLU A 112 -17.71 -14.12 -18.03
C GLU A 112 -16.52 -13.27 -18.48
N MET A 113 -15.41 -13.30 -17.73
CA MET A 113 -14.23 -12.53 -18.09
C MET A 113 -13.59 -13.03 -19.38
N SER A 114 -13.67 -14.33 -19.69
CA SER A 114 -13.15 -14.86 -20.97
C SER A 114 -13.91 -14.28 -22.16
N GLU A 115 -15.23 -14.06 -22.05
CA GLU A 115 -16.00 -13.37 -23.10
C GLU A 115 -15.54 -11.92 -23.28
N HIS A 116 -15.19 -11.22 -22.20
CA HIS A 116 -14.63 -9.86 -22.27
C HIS A 116 -13.21 -9.84 -22.85
N PHE A 117 -12.36 -10.80 -22.50
CA PHE A 117 -11.00 -10.91 -23.03
C PHE A 117 -10.95 -11.33 -24.49
N LYS A 118 -11.98 -12.02 -24.99
CA LYS A 118 -12.02 -12.53 -26.36
C LYS A 118 -11.84 -11.41 -27.38
N GLY A 119 -10.70 -11.42 -28.08
CA GLY A 119 -10.35 -10.39 -29.07
C GLY A 119 -10.11 -9.00 -28.49
N SER A 120 -9.92 -8.87 -27.18
CA SER A 120 -9.75 -7.58 -26.49
C SER A 120 -8.47 -6.83 -26.86
N MET A 121 -7.47 -7.54 -27.39
CA MET A 121 -6.17 -6.98 -27.76
C MET A 121 -5.97 -6.82 -29.27
N LYS A 122 -7.02 -6.98 -30.08
CA LYS A 122 -6.93 -6.73 -31.54
C LYS A 122 -6.40 -5.33 -31.84
N GLY A 123 -5.48 -5.23 -32.80
CA GLY A 123 -4.82 -3.97 -33.13
C GLY A 123 -3.80 -3.49 -32.09
N ARG A 124 -3.50 -4.31 -31.06
CA ARG A 124 -2.58 -3.97 -29.96
C ARG A 124 -1.46 -4.99 -29.83
N THR A 125 -0.38 -4.55 -29.19
CA THR A 125 0.71 -5.43 -28.76
C THR A 125 0.36 -6.03 -27.40
N MET A 126 0.47 -7.35 -27.24
CA MET A 126 0.52 -8.01 -25.95
C MET A 126 1.97 -8.04 -25.46
N TYR A 127 2.25 -7.33 -24.39
CA TYR A 127 3.51 -7.38 -23.67
C TYR A 127 3.49 -8.53 -22.66
N VAL A 128 4.53 -9.34 -22.67
CA VAL A 128 4.84 -10.33 -21.64
C VAL A 128 5.85 -9.68 -20.71
N VAL A 129 5.45 -9.41 -19.46
CA VAL A 129 6.23 -8.65 -18.48
C VAL A 129 6.63 -9.56 -17.32
N PRO A 130 7.81 -10.22 -17.36
CA PRO A 130 8.34 -10.98 -16.23
C PRO A 130 8.80 -10.03 -15.13
N PHE A 131 8.52 -10.35 -13.87
CA PHE A 131 8.96 -9.54 -12.74
C PHE A 131 9.21 -10.36 -11.48
N CYS A 132 10.04 -9.80 -10.60
CA CYS A 132 10.32 -10.30 -9.26
C CYS A 132 9.77 -9.35 -8.20
N MET A 133 9.10 -9.93 -7.20
CA MET A 133 8.66 -9.25 -5.99
C MET A 133 9.71 -9.43 -4.89
N GLY A 134 10.23 -8.31 -4.40
CA GLY A 134 11.38 -8.28 -3.49
C GLY A 134 12.73 -8.33 -4.23
N PRO A 135 13.84 -8.36 -3.49
CA PRO A 135 15.19 -8.33 -4.08
C PRO A 135 15.45 -9.52 -5.01
N ILE A 136 15.94 -9.24 -6.23
CA ILE A 136 16.22 -10.29 -7.24
C ILE A 136 17.28 -11.31 -6.80
N THR A 137 18.12 -10.93 -5.82
CA THR A 137 19.15 -11.77 -5.21
C THR A 137 18.61 -12.82 -4.24
N ASP A 138 17.30 -12.79 -3.93
CA ASP A 138 16.66 -13.81 -3.09
C ASP A 138 16.87 -15.22 -3.69
N PRO A 139 17.26 -16.22 -2.87
CA PRO A 139 17.33 -17.61 -3.31
C PRO A 139 15.96 -18.25 -3.65
N ASP A 140 14.86 -17.77 -3.06
CA ASP A 140 13.49 -18.26 -3.30
C ASP A 140 12.51 -17.09 -3.57
N PRO A 141 12.71 -16.33 -4.66
CA PRO A 141 11.94 -15.13 -4.93
C PRO A 141 10.48 -15.46 -5.31
N LYS A 142 9.56 -14.56 -4.96
CA LYS A 142 8.19 -14.61 -5.47
C LYS A 142 8.13 -13.95 -6.85
N LEU A 143 7.90 -14.75 -7.89
CA LEU A 143 7.99 -14.35 -9.29
C LEU A 143 6.61 -14.28 -9.94
N GLY A 144 6.46 -13.38 -10.92
CA GLY A 144 5.22 -13.23 -11.67
C GLY A 144 5.46 -12.88 -13.13
N ILE A 145 4.43 -13.10 -13.93
CA ILE A 145 4.35 -12.60 -15.30
C ILE A 145 3.02 -11.89 -15.45
N GLU A 146 3.07 -10.66 -15.95
CA GLU A 146 1.90 -9.91 -16.35
C GLU A 146 1.83 -9.86 -17.88
N LEU A 147 0.71 -10.31 -18.45
CA LEU A 147 0.35 -10.07 -19.84
C LEU A 147 -0.49 -8.81 -19.91
N THR A 148 -0.08 -7.82 -20.70
CA THR A 148 -0.82 -6.55 -20.82
C THR A 148 -0.77 -6.00 -22.24
N ASP A 149 -1.82 -5.28 -22.65
CA ASP A 149 -1.86 -4.51 -23.89
C ASP A 149 -1.53 -3.01 -23.72
N SER A 150 -1.00 -2.61 -22.54
CA SER A 150 -0.73 -1.22 -22.20
C SER A 150 0.77 -0.96 -21.96
N GLY A 151 1.39 -0.18 -22.85
CA GLY A 151 2.78 0.26 -22.68
C GLY A 151 3.00 1.11 -21.41
N TYR A 152 2.00 1.89 -20.98
CA TYR A 152 2.05 2.64 -19.72
C TYR A 152 2.22 1.70 -18.51
N VAL A 153 1.54 0.55 -18.53
CA VAL A 153 1.64 -0.46 -17.48
C VAL A 153 3.03 -1.09 -17.48
N VAL A 154 3.60 -1.41 -18.65
CA VAL A 154 4.98 -1.93 -18.77
C VAL A 154 5.99 -0.96 -18.15
N MET A 155 5.94 0.33 -18.51
CA MET A 155 6.83 1.34 -17.96
C MET A 155 6.66 1.50 -16.44
N SER A 156 5.42 1.49 -15.95
CA SER A 156 5.15 1.57 -14.51
C SER A 156 5.65 0.34 -13.76
N MET A 157 5.48 -0.86 -14.33
CA MET A 157 5.98 -2.13 -13.77
C MET A 157 7.50 -2.16 -13.70
N ARG A 158 8.20 -1.55 -14.67
CA ARG A 158 9.66 -1.39 -14.64
C ARG A 158 10.14 -0.61 -13.40
N ILE A 159 9.43 0.44 -13.01
CA ILE A 159 9.73 1.21 -11.80
C ILE A 159 9.32 0.43 -10.55
N MET A 160 8.11 -0.14 -10.56
CA MET A 160 7.49 -0.71 -9.35
C MET A 160 8.00 -2.09 -8.96
N THR A 161 8.65 -2.82 -9.87
CA THR A 161 9.13 -4.19 -9.67
C THR A 161 10.57 -4.35 -10.17
N ARG A 162 11.19 -5.50 -9.93
CA ARG A 162 12.43 -5.88 -10.64
C ARG A 162 12.00 -6.62 -11.90
N MET A 163 11.81 -5.86 -12.98
CA MET A 163 11.20 -6.31 -14.24
C MET A 163 12.25 -6.78 -15.25
N GLY A 164 11.88 -7.76 -16.07
CA GLY A 164 12.57 -8.06 -17.32
C GLY A 164 13.38 -9.36 -17.29
N LYS A 165 14.50 -9.34 -18.01
CA LYS A 165 15.30 -10.54 -18.31
C LYS A 165 15.76 -11.28 -17.06
N GLU A 166 16.21 -10.57 -16.03
CA GLU A 166 16.70 -11.23 -14.80
C GLU A 166 15.59 -11.99 -14.07
N ALA A 167 14.37 -11.44 -14.03
CA ALA A 167 13.22 -12.13 -13.47
C ALA A 167 12.84 -13.34 -14.32
N LEU A 168 12.87 -13.23 -15.65
CA LEU A 168 12.62 -14.35 -16.55
C LEU A 168 13.63 -15.49 -16.35
N ASP A 169 14.91 -15.16 -16.26
CA ASP A 169 15.99 -16.12 -16.00
C ASP A 169 15.81 -16.81 -14.64
N LYS A 170 15.39 -16.06 -13.62
CA LYS A 170 15.07 -16.58 -12.28
C LYS A 170 13.86 -17.51 -12.27
N ILE A 171 12.84 -17.24 -13.10
CA ILE A 171 11.71 -18.16 -13.26
C ILE A 171 12.23 -19.51 -13.76
N GLY A 172 13.09 -19.53 -14.79
CA GLY A 172 13.57 -20.78 -15.38
C GLY A 172 12.40 -21.70 -15.71
N ASP A 173 12.44 -22.95 -15.27
CA ASP A 173 11.32 -23.92 -15.38
C ASP A 173 10.39 -23.94 -14.12
N GLY A 174 10.57 -22.98 -13.22
CA GLY A 174 9.83 -22.89 -11.95
C GLY A 174 8.43 -22.25 -12.07
N PRO A 175 7.69 -22.22 -10.95
CA PRO A 175 6.36 -21.61 -10.88
C PRO A 175 6.43 -20.07 -10.86
N PHE A 176 5.33 -19.44 -11.26
CA PHE A 176 5.15 -17.99 -11.23
C PHE A 176 3.66 -17.65 -11.11
N VAL A 177 3.34 -16.47 -10.57
CA VAL A 177 1.97 -15.94 -10.56
C VAL A 177 1.59 -15.46 -11.96
N LYS A 178 0.41 -15.88 -12.42
CA LYS A 178 -0.12 -15.54 -13.74
C LYS A 178 -1.03 -14.31 -13.66
N GLY A 179 -0.59 -13.20 -14.23
CA GLY A 179 -1.36 -11.97 -14.39
C GLY A 179 -1.82 -11.80 -15.83
N LEU A 180 -3.12 -11.64 -16.08
CA LEU A 180 -3.66 -11.26 -17.38
C LEU A 180 -4.37 -9.91 -17.23
N HIS A 181 -3.97 -8.93 -18.01
CA HIS A 181 -4.52 -7.58 -18.01
C HIS A 181 -4.86 -7.14 -19.45
N SER A 182 -6.01 -6.52 -19.65
CA SER A 182 -6.33 -5.77 -20.87
C SER A 182 -7.07 -4.49 -20.51
N VAL A 183 -6.77 -3.40 -21.23
CA VAL A 183 -7.55 -2.16 -21.14
C VAL A 183 -8.95 -2.30 -21.73
N GLY A 184 -9.23 -3.39 -22.46
CA GLY A 184 -10.57 -3.70 -22.98
C GLY A 184 -11.02 -2.78 -24.11
N ALA A 185 -10.09 -2.29 -24.93
CA ALA A 185 -10.35 -1.32 -25.99
C ALA A 185 -9.74 -1.77 -27.33
N PRO A 186 -10.22 -2.87 -27.95
CA PRO A 186 -9.68 -3.35 -29.22
C PRO A 186 -9.81 -2.31 -30.33
N LEU A 187 -8.92 -2.38 -31.32
CA LEU A 187 -8.88 -1.46 -32.45
C LEU A 187 -9.18 -2.22 -33.76
N GLU A 188 -10.06 -1.65 -34.58
CA GLU A 188 -10.26 -2.11 -35.95
C GLU A 188 -9.11 -1.63 -36.86
N PRO A 189 -8.83 -2.31 -37.99
CA PRO A 189 -7.77 -1.88 -38.92
C PRO A 189 -7.95 -0.43 -39.38
N GLY A 190 -6.97 0.42 -39.05
CA GLY A 190 -6.97 1.85 -39.39
C GLY A 190 -7.75 2.75 -38.43
N GLN A 191 -8.31 2.21 -37.35
CA GLN A 191 -8.92 3.01 -36.28
C GLN A 191 -7.82 3.77 -35.51
N GLU A 192 -8.01 5.08 -35.34
CA GLU A 192 -7.16 5.88 -34.45
C GLU A 192 -7.43 5.51 -33.00
N ASP A 193 -6.37 5.32 -32.22
CA ASP A 193 -6.46 5.04 -30.79
C ASP A 193 -6.73 6.33 -29.99
N VAL A 194 -7.15 6.17 -28.73
CA VAL A 194 -7.30 7.26 -27.77
C VAL A 194 -6.06 7.36 -26.88
N LYS A 195 -5.84 8.54 -26.26
CA LYS A 195 -4.67 8.78 -25.39
C LYS A 195 -4.62 7.81 -24.20
N TRP A 196 -5.78 7.53 -23.60
CA TRP A 196 -5.91 6.61 -22.47
C TRP A 196 -7.03 5.60 -22.76
N PRO A 197 -6.71 4.42 -23.33
CA PRO A 197 -7.71 3.40 -23.56
C PRO A 197 -8.16 2.77 -22.23
N CYS A 198 -9.46 2.64 -22.06
CA CYS A 198 -10.10 1.90 -20.96
C CYS A 198 -11.51 1.44 -21.38
N ASN A 199 -12.19 0.69 -20.53
CA ASN A 199 -13.55 0.22 -20.75
C ASN A 199 -14.45 0.59 -19.57
N GLU A 200 -15.73 0.84 -19.84
CA GLU A 200 -16.73 1.04 -18.78
C GLU A 200 -16.90 -0.22 -17.92
N THR A 201 -16.80 -1.40 -18.54
CA THR A 201 -16.78 -2.68 -17.84
C THR A 201 -15.42 -2.92 -17.24
N LYS A 202 -15.37 -2.98 -15.90
CA LYS A 202 -14.13 -3.22 -15.15
C LYS A 202 -14.25 -4.48 -14.30
N TYR A 203 -13.19 -5.26 -14.24
CA TYR A 203 -13.06 -6.44 -13.37
C TYR A 203 -11.61 -6.53 -12.88
N ILE A 204 -11.42 -6.70 -11.58
CA ILE A 204 -10.11 -6.95 -10.97
C ILE A 204 -10.24 -8.18 -10.08
N THR A 205 -10.00 -9.35 -10.66
CA THR A 205 -10.35 -10.65 -10.08
C THR A 205 -9.10 -11.41 -9.65
N GLN A 206 -9.15 -11.97 -8.45
CA GLN A 206 -8.11 -12.84 -7.90
C GLN A 206 -8.68 -14.24 -7.75
N PHE A 207 -7.90 -15.24 -8.15
CA PHE A 207 -8.20 -16.67 -7.95
C PHE A 207 -7.16 -17.22 -6.95
N PRO A 208 -7.48 -17.24 -5.65
CA PRO A 208 -6.52 -17.52 -4.58
C PRO A 208 -5.82 -18.86 -4.70
N GLU A 209 -6.54 -19.92 -5.05
CA GLU A 209 -6.02 -21.29 -5.08
C GLU A 209 -5.04 -21.49 -6.24
N ASP A 210 -5.31 -20.86 -7.38
CA ASP A 210 -4.49 -20.99 -8.60
C ASP A 210 -3.36 -19.95 -8.67
N ARG A 211 -3.34 -18.98 -7.74
CA ARG A 211 -2.43 -17.83 -7.76
C ARG A 211 -2.50 -17.06 -9.08
N VAL A 212 -3.72 -16.80 -9.56
CA VAL A 212 -3.99 -16.11 -10.83
C VAL A 212 -4.68 -14.77 -10.57
N ILE A 213 -4.33 -13.76 -11.36
CA ILE A 213 -4.92 -12.42 -11.32
C ILE A 213 -5.41 -12.08 -12.72
N TRP A 214 -6.69 -11.76 -12.87
CA TRP A 214 -7.25 -11.25 -14.13
C TRP A 214 -7.76 -9.83 -13.93
N SER A 215 -7.37 -8.91 -14.79
CA SER A 215 -7.80 -7.52 -14.79
C SER A 215 -8.28 -7.08 -16.17
N TYR A 216 -9.41 -6.41 -16.22
CA TYR A 216 -10.02 -5.95 -17.47
C TYR A 216 -10.57 -4.54 -17.32
N GLY A 217 -10.35 -3.71 -18.35
CA GLY A 217 -11.06 -2.44 -18.57
C GLY A 217 -10.45 -1.20 -17.92
N SER A 218 -9.37 -1.33 -17.15
CA SER A 218 -8.75 -0.20 -16.43
C SER A 218 -7.25 -0.18 -16.66
N GLY A 219 -6.71 0.93 -17.14
CA GLY A 219 -5.26 1.18 -17.23
C GLY A 219 -4.66 1.79 -15.96
N TYR A 220 -5.50 2.15 -14.97
CA TYR A 220 -5.06 2.93 -13.82
C TYR A 220 -4.46 2.13 -12.66
N GLY A 221 -3.22 2.48 -12.28
CA GLY A 221 -2.63 2.19 -10.98
C GLY A 221 -2.84 0.75 -10.49
N GLY A 222 -3.38 0.58 -9.28
CA GLY A 222 -3.55 -0.73 -8.64
C GLY A 222 -4.59 -1.67 -9.28
N ASN A 223 -5.30 -1.24 -10.32
CA ASN A 223 -6.13 -2.13 -11.13
C ASN A 223 -5.30 -2.78 -12.25
N ALA A 224 -4.29 -2.08 -12.77
CA ALA A 224 -3.51 -2.49 -13.94
C ALA A 224 -2.11 -2.97 -13.58
N ILE A 225 -1.41 -2.30 -12.65
CA ILE A 225 -0.09 -2.71 -12.14
C ILE A 225 -0.31 -3.89 -11.17
N LEU A 226 -0.40 -5.11 -11.71
CA LEU A 226 -0.91 -6.26 -10.95
C LEU A 226 0.02 -6.67 -9.81
N ALA A 227 1.31 -6.38 -9.92
CA ALA A 227 2.28 -6.58 -8.85
C ALA A 227 1.91 -5.85 -7.55
N LYS A 228 1.30 -4.65 -7.64
CA LYS A 228 1.14 -3.75 -6.48
C LYS A 228 0.15 -4.25 -5.44
N LYS A 229 -1.16 -4.21 -5.71
CA LYS A 229 -2.18 -4.60 -4.71
C LYS A 229 -2.70 -6.01 -4.94
N CYS A 230 -2.86 -6.42 -6.20
CA CYS A 230 -3.40 -7.73 -6.55
C CYS A 230 -2.44 -8.86 -6.16
N TYR A 231 -1.16 -8.75 -6.51
CA TYR A 231 -0.15 -9.69 -6.07
C TYR A 231 0.25 -9.39 -4.62
N ALA A 232 0.97 -8.30 -4.36
CA ALA A 232 1.72 -8.14 -3.11
C ALA A 232 0.90 -8.06 -1.82
N LEU A 233 -0.42 -7.90 -1.90
CA LEU A 233 -1.30 -8.04 -0.75
C LEU A 233 -2.33 -9.17 -0.92
N ARG A 234 -3.16 -9.17 -1.96
CA ARG A 234 -4.27 -10.14 -2.05
C ARG A 234 -3.76 -11.57 -2.22
N ILE A 235 -3.10 -11.88 -3.34
CA ILE A 235 -2.53 -13.22 -3.56
C ILE A 235 -1.45 -13.55 -2.51
N ALA A 236 -0.60 -12.57 -2.20
CA ALA A 236 0.47 -12.74 -1.21
C ALA A 236 -0.06 -13.07 0.19
N SER A 237 -1.17 -12.49 0.65
CA SER A 237 -1.74 -12.82 1.97
C SER A 237 -2.24 -14.27 2.04
N VAL A 238 -2.72 -14.82 0.93
CA VAL A 238 -3.12 -16.24 0.86
C VAL A 238 -1.87 -17.13 0.88
N MET A 239 -0.83 -16.78 0.11
CA MET A 239 0.47 -17.47 0.18
C MET A 239 1.04 -17.42 1.61
N ALA A 240 0.97 -16.25 2.25
CA ALA A 240 1.48 -16.00 3.59
C ALA A 240 0.78 -16.86 4.65
N LYS A 241 -0.54 -17.01 4.56
CA LYS A 241 -1.31 -17.96 5.37
C LYS A 241 -0.83 -19.39 5.17
N ASP A 242 -0.74 -19.83 3.92
CA ASP A 242 -0.43 -21.23 3.58
C ASP A 242 1.03 -21.62 3.93
N GLU A 243 1.94 -20.64 3.90
CA GLU A 243 3.39 -20.84 4.08
C GLU A 243 3.91 -20.36 5.44
N GLY A 244 3.09 -19.69 6.26
CA GLY A 244 3.44 -19.30 7.63
C GLY A 244 4.28 -18.02 7.77
N TRP A 245 4.05 -17.03 6.89
CA TRP A 245 4.61 -15.67 6.92
C TRP A 245 3.47 -14.62 6.82
N MET A 246 3.74 -13.33 6.63
CA MET A 246 2.71 -12.26 6.59
C MET A 246 2.91 -11.30 5.41
N ALA A 247 1.85 -10.97 4.68
CA ALA A 247 1.85 -9.94 3.65
C ALA A 247 0.95 -8.78 4.10
N GLU A 248 1.55 -7.64 4.45
CA GLU A 248 0.87 -6.58 5.18
C GLU A 248 0.99 -5.22 4.50
N HIS A 249 -0.05 -4.40 4.65
CA HIS A 249 -0.11 -3.04 4.11
C HIS A 249 0.65 -2.04 4.99
N MET A 250 1.94 -2.27 5.15
CA MET A 250 2.81 -1.52 6.06
C MET A 250 3.96 -0.82 5.32
N LEU A 251 4.31 0.39 5.78
CA LEU A 251 5.64 0.93 5.51
C LEU A 251 6.70 0.14 6.30
N ILE A 252 7.96 0.29 5.90
CA ILE A 252 9.15 -0.18 6.64
C ILE A 252 10.12 0.99 6.79
N LEU A 253 10.34 1.40 8.03
CA LEU A 253 11.19 2.52 8.41
C LEU A 253 12.38 2.02 9.23
N LYS A 254 13.59 2.43 8.88
CA LYS A 254 14.79 2.32 9.72
C LYS A 254 15.00 3.62 10.48
N LEU A 255 15.03 3.54 11.81
CA LEU A 255 15.24 4.67 12.69
C LEU A 255 16.55 4.47 13.46
N ILE A 256 17.45 5.44 13.36
CA ILE A 256 18.79 5.37 13.96
C ILE A 256 18.84 6.35 15.12
N SER A 257 19.15 5.85 16.31
CA SER A 257 19.24 6.65 17.53
C SER A 257 20.56 7.45 17.59
N PRO A 258 20.69 8.43 18.51
CA PRO A 258 21.94 9.17 18.73
C PRO A 258 23.14 8.28 19.11
N GLU A 259 22.89 7.09 19.66
CA GLU A 259 23.93 6.10 19.97
C GLU A 259 24.38 5.29 18.74
N GLY A 260 23.77 5.52 17.57
CA GLY A 260 24.06 4.80 16.33
C GLY A 260 23.38 3.43 16.22
N LYS A 261 22.43 3.12 17.12
CA LYS A 261 21.66 1.86 17.06
C LYS A 261 20.48 2.02 16.11
N ALA A 262 20.31 1.06 15.20
CA ALA A 262 19.21 1.02 14.25
C ALA A 262 18.04 0.20 14.81
N TYR A 263 16.83 0.69 14.57
CA TYR A 263 15.54 0.07 14.88
C TYR A 263 14.70 0.03 13.63
N HIS A 264 14.00 -1.08 13.35
CA HIS A 264 13.10 -1.16 12.21
C HIS A 264 11.65 -1.23 12.66
N ILE A 265 10.84 -0.37 12.05
CA ILE A 265 9.45 -0.14 12.41
C ILE A 265 8.59 -0.41 11.19
N CYS A 266 7.67 -1.37 11.30
CA CYS A 266 6.61 -1.55 10.33
C CYS A 266 5.38 -0.76 10.77
N ALA A 267 4.66 -0.09 9.86
CA ALA A 267 3.47 0.66 10.26
C ALA A 267 2.33 0.60 9.24
N ALA A 268 1.16 0.13 9.71
CA ALA A 268 -0.08 0.03 8.95
C ALA A 268 -0.98 1.24 9.23
N PHE A 269 -1.27 1.96 8.15
CA PHE A 269 -2.16 3.12 8.14
C PHE A 269 -3.09 3.03 6.93
N PRO A 270 -4.41 3.31 7.11
CA PRO A 270 -5.31 3.51 6.00
C PRO A 270 -4.84 4.65 5.07
N SER A 271 -5.42 4.71 3.87
CA SER A 271 -5.11 5.78 2.92
C SER A 271 -5.32 7.18 3.53
N GLN A 272 -4.45 8.14 3.22
CA GLN A 272 -4.43 9.53 3.74
C GLN A 272 -4.23 9.68 5.27
N CYS A 273 -3.64 8.67 5.92
CA CYS A 273 -3.21 8.73 7.32
C CYS A 273 -1.69 8.97 7.49
N GLY A 274 -0.98 9.37 6.43
CA GLY A 274 0.42 9.83 6.51
C GLY A 274 1.48 8.75 6.40
N LYS A 275 1.17 7.60 5.78
CA LYS A 275 2.09 6.47 5.61
C LYS A 275 3.41 6.87 4.93
N THR A 276 3.33 7.46 3.73
CA THR A 276 4.52 7.93 2.98
C THR A 276 5.28 9.04 3.72
N ASN A 277 4.59 9.94 4.42
CA ASN A 277 5.25 10.97 5.24
C ASN A 277 6.05 10.35 6.40
N LEU A 278 5.53 9.29 7.03
CA LEU A 278 6.23 8.61 8.13
C LEU A 278 7.38 7.75 7.60
N ALA A 279 7.20 7.06 6.46
CA ALA A 279 8.23 6.22 5.85
C ALA A 279 9.48 7.03 5.49
N MET A 280 9.29 8.27 5.02
CA MET A 280 10.36 9.19 4.62
C MET A 280 10.56 10.34 5.63
N ILE A 281 10.23 10.11 6.90
CA ILE A 281 10.25 11.15 7.94
C ILE A 281 11.64 11.80 8.07
N GLN A 282 11.66 13.10 8.34
CA GLN A 282 12.87 13.79 8.80
C GLN A 282 12.74 14.06 10.30
N PRO A 283 13.51 13.36 11.15
CA PRO A 283 13.49 13.61 12.58
C PRO A 283 13.86 15.05 12.93
N THR A 284 13.13 15.63 13.86
CA THR A 284 13.32 17.02 14.34
C THR A 284 14.15 17.08 15.63
N ILE A 285 14.42 15.91 16.22
CA ILE A 285 15.22 15.74 17.44
C ILE A 285 16.69 15.46 17.10
N PRO A 286 17.66 16.19 17.69
CA PRO A 286 19.08 16.02 17.38
C PRO A 286 19.59 14.59 17.56
N GLY A 287 20.42 14.14 16.61
CA GLY A 287 21.07 12.83 16.64
C GLY A 287 20.24 11.67 16.07
N TRP A 288 18.93 11.84 15.91
CA TRP A 288 18.07 10.83 15.28
C TRP A 288 18.11 10.95 13.76
N LYS A 289 18.13 9.81 13.08
CA LYS A 289 18.02 9.73 11.62
C LYS A 289 16.98 8.69 11.23
N ALA A 290 16.43 8.84 10.04
CA ALA A 290 15.43 7.94 9.48
C ALA A 290 15.80 7.62 8.03
N GLU A 291 15.64 6.35 7.66
CA GLU A 291 15.88 5.82 6.33
C GLU A 291 14.69 4.94 5.92
N VAL A 292 14.21 5.07 4.67
CA VAL A 292 13.07 4.32 4.14
C VAL A 292 13.53 3.00 3.52
N ILE A 293 12.82 1.92 3.82
CA ILE A 293 12.96 0.63 3.11
C ILE A 293 11.77 0.42 2.16
N GLY A 294 10.57 0.78 2.61
CA GLY A 294 9.35 0.78 1.81
C GLY A 294 8.29 1.67 2.45
N ASP A 295 7.35 2.17 1.66
CA ASP A 295 6.32 3.10 2.15
C ASP A 295 4.90 2.53 2.11
N ASP A 296 4.69 1.30 1.65
CA ASP A 296 3.35 0.79 1.36
C ASP A 296 3.11 -0.68 1.73
N ILE A 297 4.04 -1.59 1.39
CA ILE A 297 3.89 -3.03 1.60
C ILE A 297 5.11 -3.60 2.35
N ALA A 298 4.85 -4.51 3.29
CA ALA A 298 5.85 -5.30 3.98
C ALA A 298 5.50 -6.79 3.90
N TRP A 299 6.47 -7.60 3.51
CA TRP A 299 6.41 -9.06 3.68
C TRP A 299 7.24 -9.46 4.88
N LEU A 300 6.59 -10.00 5.91
CA LEU A 300 7.24 -10.38 7.16
C LEU A 300 7.38 -11.88 7.27
N HIS A 301 8.58 -12.37 7.57
CA HIS A 301 8.85 -13.79 7.78
C HIS A 301 9.71 -14.00 9.02
N PHE A 302 9.72 -15.21 9.57
CA PHE A 302 10.65 -15.53 10.66
C PHE A 302 12.06 -15.72 10.10
N GLY A 303 13.04 -15.07 10.72
CA GLY A 303 14.46 -15.34 10.48
C GLY A 303 14.97 -16.49 11.34
N ASP A 304 16.21 -16.91 11.10
CA ASP A 304 16.88 -18.01 11.84
C ASP A 304 17.01 -17.73 13.34
N ASP A 305 17.05 -16.44 13.73
CA ASP A 305 17.09 -16.01 15.13
C ASP A 305 15.71 -16.04 15.81
N GLY A 306 14.64 -16.34 15.08
CA GLY A 306 13.25 -16.39 15.52
C GLY A 306 12.55 -15.03 15.61
N ARG A 307 13.17 -13.92 15.18
CA ARG A 307 12.50 -12.61 15.03
C ARG A 307 11.76 -12.55 13.70
N LEU A 308 10.80 -11.62 13.61
CA LEU A 308 10.20 -11.25 12.33
C LEU A 308 11.15 -10.32 11.56
N TYR A 309 11.41 -10.64 10.30
CA TYR A 309 12.14 -9.83 9.34
C TYR A 309 11.19 -9.32 8.28
N ALA A 310 11.35 -8.07 7.85
CA ALA A 310 10.52 -7.44 6.83
C ALA A 310 11.32 -7.15 5.56
N VAL A 311 10.74 -7.50 4.41
CA VAL A 311 11.20 -7.15 3.07
C VAL A 311 10.16 -6.24 2.42
N ASN A 312 10.61 -5.22 1.68
CA ASN A 312 9.74 -4.48 0.77
C ASN A 312 9.67 -5.23 -0.57
N PRO A 313 8.51 -5.76 -0.98
CA PRO A 313 8.39 -6.46 -2.25
C PRO A 313 8.43 -5.51 -3.47
N GLU A 314 8.22 -4.20 -3.26
CA GLU A 314 8.21 -3.19 -4.33
C GLU A 314 9.61 -2.64 -4.62
N ASN A 315 9.79 -2.04 -5.80
CA ASN A 315 11.03 -1.39 -6.25
C ASN A 315 10.88 0.12 -6.51
N GLY A 316 9.65 0.62 -6.42
CA GLY A 316 9.30 2.01 -6.68
C GLY A 316 8.30 2.54 -5.66
N PHE A 317 8.19 3.86 -5.58
CA PHE A 317 7.11 4.54 -4.86
C PHE A 317 6.00 4.89 -5.84
N PHE A 318 4.76 4.53 -5.51
CA PHE A 318 3.55 4.93 -6.24
C PHE A 318 2.68 5.84 -5.37
N GLY A 319 3.25 6.98 -4.99
CA GLY A 319 2.69 7.88 -3.98
C GLY A 319 1.57 8.76 -4.52
N VAL A 320 0.72 9.25 -3.60
CA VAL A 320 -0.28 10.29 -3.91
C VAL A 320 0.45 11.63 -4.00
N ALA A 321 0.30 12.36 -5.11
CA ALA A 321 0.97 13.63 -5.29
C ALA A 321 0.38 14.76 -4.41
N PRO A 322 -0.94 15.04 -4.42
CA PRO A 322 -1.54 16.13 -3.64
C PRO A 322 -1.19 16.07 -2.15
N GLY A 323 -0.79 17.22 -1.60
CA GLY A 323 -0.31 17.36 -0.21
C GLY A 323 1.18 17.02 0.01
N THR A 324 1.87 16.47 -0.98
CA THR A 324 3.33 16.28 -0.95
C THR A 324 4.02 17.61 -1.28
N ASN A 325 4.85 18.12 -0.38
CA ASN A 325 5.58 19.38 -0.55
C ASN A 325 6.85 19.39 0.32
N TYR A 326 7.70 20.42 0.25
CA TYR A 326 8.96 20.44 1.01
C TYR A 326 8.74 20.61 2.52
N LYS A 327 7.60 21.14 2.94
CA LYS A 327 7.24 21.22 4.37
C LYS A 327 6.77 19.87 4.93
N SER A 328 6.06 19.07 4.15
CA SER A 328 5.41 17.83 4.59
C SER A 328 6.23 16.58 4.30
N ASN A 329 6.94 16.53 3.16
CA ASN A 329 7.80 15.44 2.74
C ASN A 329 8.89 15.89 1.75
N PRO A 330 9.92 16.60 2.23
CA PRO A 330 11.04 17.04 1.38
C PRO A 330 11.85 15.90 0.78
N ASN A 331 11.84 14.71 1.40
CA ASN A 331 12.53 13.54 0.86
C ASN A 331 11.82 13.00 -0.40
N ALA A 332 10.48 12.97 -0.41
CA ALA A 332 9.71 12.64 -1.62
C ALA A 332 9.99 13.66 -2.74
N MET A 333 9.98 14.97 -2.43
CA MET A 333 10.30 16.02 -3.40
C MET A 333 11.68 15.82 -4.03
N LYS A 334 12.72 15.64 -3.19
CA LYS A 334 14.10 15.37 -3.64
C LYS A 334 14.25 14.06 -4.41
N THR A 335 13.39 13.08 -4.16
CA THR A 335 13.37 11.82 -4.92
C THR A 335 12.90 12.07 -6.35
N MET A 336 11.83 12.88 -6.50
CA MET A 336 11.25 13.23 -7.79
C MET A 336 12.07 14.27 -8.58
N GLU A 337 12.82 15.15 -7.92
CA GLU A 337 13.76 16.09 -8.55
C GLU A 337 14.81 15.38 -9.42
N LYS A 338 15.20 14.15 -9.06
CA LYS A 338 16.21 13.38 -9.81
C LYS A 338 15.73 12.90 -11.18
N GLY A 339 14.44 13.03 -11.49
CA GLY A 339 13.86 12.56 -12.75
C GLY A 339 13.40 11.10 -12.72
N ASN A 340 13.30 10.49 -13.92
CA ASN A 340 12.82 9.11 -14.14
C ASN A 340 11.43 8.86 -13.54
N ASN A 341 10.57 9.88 -13.57
CA ASN A 341 9.23 9.82 -12.99
C ASN A 341 8.19 9.51 -14.07
N ILE A 342 7.15 8.79 -13.68
CA ILE A 342 5.86 8.84 -14.38
C ILE A 342 4.86 9.51 -13.44
N PHE A 343 4.40 10.69 -13.80
CA PHE A 343 3.30 11.37 -13.13
C PHE A 343 1.97 11.03 -13.83
N THR A 344 0.91 10.88 -13.06
CA THR A 344 -0.42 10.56 -13.59
C THR A 344 -1.46 11.47 -12.96
N ASN A 345 -2.17 12.24 -13.80
CA ASN A 345 -3.25 13.16 -13.44
C ASN A 345 -2.85 14.35 -12.53
N VAL A 346 -1.60 14.78 -12.59
CA VAL A 346 -1.18 16.08 -12.03
C VAL A 346 -1.33 17.18 -13.08
N ALA A 347 -1.32 18.43 -12.66
CA ALA A 347 -1.34 19.58 -13.55
C ALA A 347 0.02 19.82 -14.20
N LEU A 348 0.02 20.41 -15.39
CA LEU A 348 1.20 20.78 -16.17
C LEU A 348 1.39 22.30 -16.15
N THR A 349 2.59 22.76 -15.82
CA THR A 349 2.96 24.19 -15.86
C THR A 349 3.31 24.64 -17.28
N ASP A 350 3.22 25.95 -17.54
CA ASP A 350 3.55 26.55 -18.85
C ASP A 350 4.99 26.29 -19.32
N ASP A 351 5.90 26.07 -18.38
CA ASP A 351 7.31 25.77 -18.66
C ASP A 351 7.65 24.27 -18.58
N GLY A 352 6.62 23.41 -18.56
CA GLY A 352 6.75 21.95 -18.70
C GLY A 352 7.15 21.20 -17.43
N ASP A 353 6.91 21.77 -16.25
CA ASP A 353 6.97 21.07 -14.95
C ASP A 353 5.58 20.62 -14.50
N VAL A 354 5.49 20.01 -13.32
CA VAL A 354 4.24 19.55 -12.72
C VAL A 354 3.86 20.36 -11.49
N TRP A 355 2.55 20.47 -11.23
CA TRP A 355 2.02 21.05 -10.00
C TRP A 355 0.81 20.26 -9.48
N TRP A 356 0.53 20.38 -8.18
CA TRP A 356 -0.65 19.82 -7.53
C TRP A 356 -1.01 20.60 -6.26
N GLU A 357 -2.22 20.38 -5.75
CA GLU A 357 -2.70 21.11 -4.58
C GLU A 357 -1.84 20.87 -3.34
N GLY A 358 -1.46 21.98 -2.71
CA GLY A 358 -0.59 22.01 -1.54
C GLY A 358 0.90 22.06 -1.85
N LEU A 359 1.32 22.00 -3.12
CA LEU A 359 2.70 22.28 -3.52
C LEU A 359 3.01 23.78 -3.41
N GLU A 360 4.24 24.14 -3.10
CA GLU A 360 4.67 25.55 -3.01
C GLU A 360 4.61 26.27 -4.37
N ASN A 361 4.59 27.61 -4.34
CA ASN A 361 4.61 28.49 -5.52
C ASN A 361 3.45 28.21 -6.50
N GLU A 362 2.21 28.41 -6.04
CA GLU A 362 1.00 28.29 -6.86
C GLU A 362 1.13 29.11 -8.16
N PRO A 363 1.06 28.47 -9.34
CA PRO A 363 1.16 29.17 -10.63
C PRO A 363 -0.10 29.95 -10.99
N ASP A 364 0.07 31.08 -11.69
CA ASP A 364 -1.05 31.89 -12.20
C ASP A 364 -1.88 31.16 -13.28
N HIS A 365 -1.26 30.20 -13.96
CA HIS A 365 -1.88 29.39 -15.02
C HIS A 365 -1.30 27.97 -15.03
N LEU A 366 -2.15 26.99 -15.32
CA LEU A 366 -1.83 25.57 -15.48
C LEU A 366 -2.68 24.96 -16.59
N ILE A 367 -2.24 23.81 -17.12
CA ILE A 367 -3.14 22.85 -17.75
C ILE A 367 -3.52 21.80 -16.70
N ASP A 368 -4.82 21.68 -16.39
CA ASP A 368 -5.34 20.72 -15.43
C ASP A 368 -5.17 19.27 -15.91
N TRP A 369 -5.42 18.32 -15.01
CA TRP A 369 -5.32 16.89 -15.29
C TRP A 369 -6.30 16.37 -16.36
N LYS A 370 -7.31 17.18 -16.76
CA LYS A 370 -8.26 16.90 -17.84
C LYS A 370 -7.83 17.55 -19.16
N GLY A 371 -6.69 18.24 -19.19
CA GLY A 371 -6.16 18.94 -20.36
C GLY A 371 -6.82 20.29 -20.64
N LYS A 372 -7.39 20.97 -19.63
CA LYS A 372 -8.02 22.28 -19.75
C LYS A 372 -7.17 23.36 -19.07
N ASP A 373 -7.26 24.60 -19.57
CA ASP A 373 -6.69 25.75 -18.87
C ASP A 373 -7.28 25.84 -17.45
N TRP A 374 -6.44 26.20 -16.48
CA TRP A 374 -6.80 26.38 -15.08
C TRP A 374 -6.12 27.62 -14.52
N THR A 375 -6.81 28.32 -13.63
CA THR A 375 -6.27 29.44 -12.85
C THR A 375 -6.66 29.29 -11.38
N PRO A 376 -5.96 29.93 -10.43
CA PRO A 376 -6.28 29.86 -9.00
C PRO A 376 -7.70 30.36 -8.64
N ASP A 377 -8.35 31.10 -9.53
CA ASP A 377 -9.72 31.60 -9.34
C ASP A 377 -10.80 30.53 -9.64
N GLU A 378 -10.44 29.36 -10.18
CA GLU A 378 -11.39 28.30 -10.49
C GLU A 378 -11.76 27.44 -9.27
N ASP A 379 -13.03 27.03 -9.19
CA ASP A 379 -13.52 26.17 -8.10
C ASP A 379 -13.07 24.70 -8.22
N CYS A 380 -12.55 24.28 -9.37
CA CYS A 380 -12.06 22.92 -9.59
C CYS A 380 -10.57 22.79 -9.25
N LEU A 381 -10.16 21.58 -8.85
CA LEU A 381 -8.77 21.25 -8.58
C LEU A 381 -8.02 21.08 -9.91
N SER A 382 -6.81 21.64 -9.99
CA SER A 382 -5.86 21.50 -11.10
C SER A 382 -5.41 20.05 -11.28
N SER A 383 -5.24 19.31 -10.16
CA SER A 383 -4.79 17.92 -10.14
C SER A 383 -5.88 17.02 -9.59
N HIS A 384 -5.91 15.77 -10.05
CA HIS A 384 -6.84 14.81 -9.49
C HIS A 384 -6.46 14.52 -8.01
N PRO A 385 -7.40 14.45 -7.05
CA PRO A 385 -7.09 14.17 -5.64
C PRO A 385 -6.34 12.87 -5.36
N ASN A 386 -6.43 11.91 -6.28
CA ASN A 386 -5.73 10.62 -6.22
C ASN A 386 -4.59 10.52 -7.26
N SER A 387 -4.19 11.63 -7.88
CA SER A 387 -3.06 11.68 -8.82
C SER A 387 -1.77 11.18 -8.18
N ARG A 388 -0.87 10.67 -9.03
CA ARG A 388 0.24 9.83 -8.60
C ARG A 388 1.57 10.32 -9.16
N TYR A 389 2.62 10.05 -8.42
CA TYR A 389 3.97 9.92 -8.93
C TYR A 389 4.41 8.46 -8.82
N CYS A 390 5.09 7.96 -9.84
CA CYS A 390 5.74 6.66 -9.88
C CYS A 390 7.25 6.92 -10.04
N VAL A 391 8.05 6.57 -9.03
CA VAL A 391 9.48 6.92 -8.98
C VAL A 391 10.32 5.80 -8.34
N PRO A 392 11.57 5.53 -8.82
CA PRO A 392 12.42 4.49 -8.24
C PRO A 392 12.80 4.75 -6.77
N ILE A 393 12.81 3.69 -5.94
CA ILE A 393 13.23 3.80 -4.53
C ILE A 393 14.69 4.22 -4.40
N GLU A 394 15.56 3.73 -5.29
CA GLU A 394 17.00 4.00 -5.29
C GLU A 394 17.34 5.50 -5.45
N GLN A 395 16.41 6.29 -5.99
CA GLN A 395 16.56 7.74 -6.07
C GLN A 395 16.38 8.45 -4.73
N CYS A 396 15.75 7.81 -3.75
CA CYS A 396 15.42 8.46 -2.49
C CYS A 396 16.69 8.79 -1.71
N PRO A 397 16.89 10.06 -1.29
CA PRO A 397 18.10 10.46 -0.57
C PRO A 397 18.23 9.82 0.81
N VAL A 398 17.16 9.20 1.30
CA VAL A 398 17.11 8.48 2.58
C VAL A 398 16.71 7.02 2.38
N ALA A 399 16.91 6.42 1.19
CA ALA A 399 16.76 4.98 1.03
C ALA A 399 17.79 4.26 1.92
N ALA A 400 17.33 3.34 2.77
CA ALA A 400 18.21 2.52 3.58
C ALA A 400 19.00 1.58 2.67
N PRO A 401 20.32 1.40 2.83
CA PRO A 401 21.10 0.51 1.95
C PRO A 401 20.59 -0.95 1.98
N GLU A 402 19.92 -1.36 3.06
CA GLU A 402 19.35 -2.69 3.24
C GLU A 402 18.00 -2.90 2.51
N PHE A 403 17.44 -1.90 1.80
CA PHE A 403 16.14 -2.06 1.11
C PHE A 403 16.14 -3.17 0.04
N ASN A 404 17.34 -3.51 -0.46
CA ASN A 404 17.59 -4.59 -1.43
C ASN A 404 18.22 -5.84 -0.78
N ASP A 405 18.25 -5.97 0.55
CA ASP A 405 18.71 -7.20 1.22
C ASP A 405 17.61 -8.27 1.17
N PRO A 406 17.83 -9.44 0.53
CA PRO A 406 16.82 -10.50 0.46
C PRO A 406 16.45 -11.09 1.82
N LYS A 407 17.29 -10.93 2.86
CA LYS A 407 16.94 -11.37 4.22
C LYS A 407 15.97 -10.43 4.92
N GLY A 408 15.78 -9.23 4.39
CA GLY A 408 15.03 -8.16 5.04
C GLY A 408 15.71 -7.64 6.31
N VAL A 409 14.94 -6.88 7.08
CA VAL A 409 15.40 -6.26 8.33
C VAL A 409 14.60 -6.74 9.53
N PRO A 410 15.22 -6.96 10.70
CA PRO A 410 14.51 -7.41 11.88
C PRO A 410 13.58 -6.31 12.40
N VAL A 411 12.32 -6.64 12.63
CA VAL A 411 11.29 -5.70 13.08
C VAL A 411 11.30 -5.59 14.60
N ASP A 412 11.48 -4.37 15.11
CA ASP A 412 11.47 -4.07 16.54
C ASP A 412 10.09 -3.57 17.02
N ALA A 413 9.35 -2.91 16.13
CA ALA A 413 8.00 -2.42 16.41
C ALA A 413 7.04 -2.54 15.22
N ILE A 414 5.76 -2.79 15.53
CA ILE A 414 4.64 -2.62 14.59
C ILE A 414 3.75 -1.49 15.09
N LEU A 415 3.36 -0.58 14.21
CA LEU A 415 2.42 0.49 14.50
C LEU A 415 1.12 0.29 13.72
N PHE A 416 -0.01 0.42 14.42
CA PHE A 416 -1.31 0.67 13.81
C PHE A 416 -1.71 2.11 14.06
N GLY A 417 -2.33 2.76 13.07
CA GLY A 417 -2.87 4.08 13.30
C GLY A 417 -3.92 4.51 12.29
N GLY A 418 -4.73 5.47 12.71
CA GLY A 418 -5.87 5.97 11.94
C GLY A 418 -6.17 7.42 12.30
N ARG A 419 -6.96 8.09 11.47
CA ARG A 419 -7.39 9.48 11.69
C ARG A 419 -8.56 9.50 12.65
N ARG A 420 -8.30 9.78 13.93
CA ARG A 420 -9.33 9.89 14.98
C ARG A 420 -9.30 11.29 15.62
N PRO A 421 -10.37 12.09 15.50
CA PRO A 421 -10.40 13.43 16.11
C PRO A 421 -10.43 13.36 17.64
N ASP A 422 -10.86 12.25 18.23
CA ASP A 422 -10.90 12.03 19.67
C ASP A 422 -10.70 10.54 20.06
N THR A 423 -10.94 10.22 21.33
CA THR A 423 -10.90 8.87 21.94
C THR A 423 -9.53 8.19 21.98
N VAL A 424 -8.87 8.05 20.83
CA VAL A 424 -7.59 7.34 20.67
C VAL A 424 -6.42 8.26 21.04
N PRO A 425 -5.54 7.86 21.99
CA PRO A 425 -4.37 8.62 22.38
C PRO A 425 -3.32 8.78 21.27
N LEU A 426 -2.42 9.75 21.42
CA LEU A 426 -1.30 9.98 20.50
C LEU A 426 -0.44 8.72 20.29
N VAL A 427 -0.10 8.00 21.36
CA VAL A 427 0.63 6.72 21.30
C VAL A 427 0.29 5.83 22.49
N THR A 428 0.09 4.53 22.25
CA THR A 428 -0.17 3.50 23.26
C THR A 428 0.50 2.19 22.84
N GLU A 429 1.27 1.55 23.73
CA GLU A 429 1.76 0.17 23.53
C GLU A 429 0.64 -0.83 23.88
N ALA A 430 0.51 -1.88 23.07
CA ALA A 430 -0.37 -3.01 23.33
C ALA A 430 0.08 -3.79 24.58
N ILE A 431 -0.85 -4.48 25.24
CA ILE A 431 -0.56 -5.27 26.44
C ILE A 431 0.31 -6.49 26.10
N ASP A 432 -0.09 -7.19 25.04
CA ASP A 432 0.59 -8.35 24.46
C ASP A 432 0.17 -8.47 22.98
N TRP A 433 0.58 -9.57 22.34
CA TRP A 433 0.29 -9.81 20.92
C TRP A 433 -1.20 -10.09 20.65
N GLN A 434 -1.93 -10.76 21.55
CA GLN A 434 -3.36 -11.01 21.37
C GLN A 434 -4.13 -9.69 21.37
N HIS A 435 -3.83 -8.83 22.35
CA HIS A 435 -4.37 -7.48 22.42
C HIS A 435 -3.94 -6.62 21.24
N ALA A 436 -2.72 -6.81 20.72
CA ALA A 436 -2.27 -6.15 19.50
C ALA A 436 -3.09 -6.55 18.27
N THR A 437 -3.40 -7.84 18.12
CA THR A 437 -4.30 -8.32 17.05
C THR A 437 -5.70 -7.71 17.20
N PHE A 438 -6.22 -7.58 18.42
CA PHE A 438 -7.49 -6.89 18.66
C PHE A 438 -7.44 -5.39 18.27
N ILE A 439 -6.35 -4.68 18.62
CA ILE A 439 -6.14 -3.28 18.20
C ILE A 439 -6.15 -3.19 16.67
N GLY A 440 -5.42 -4.08 15.98
CA GLY A 440 -5.39 -4.11 14.53
C GLY A 440 -6.77 -4.41 13.94
N ALA A 441 -7.48 -5.41 14.48
CA ALA A 441 -8.80 -5.84 14.00
C ALA A 441 -9.89 -4.78 14.14
N THR A 442 -9.74 -3.90 15.13
CA THR A 442 -10.67 -2.81 15.44
C THR A 442 -10.12 -1.44 15.01
N LEU A 443 -9.05 -1.44 14.20
CA LEU A 443 -8.48 -0.21 13.65
C LEU A 443 -9.55 0.54 12.85
N ALA A 444 -9.75 1.80 13.19
CA ALA A 444 -10.74 2.65 12.56
C ALA A 444 -10.20 4.05 12.28
N SER A 445 -10.66 4.64 11.19
CA SER A 445 -10.23 5.96 10.72
C SER A 445 -11.40 6.74 10.13
N GLY A 446 -11.35 8.07 10.20
CA GLY A 446 -12.24 8.92 9.40
C GLY A 446 -12.07 8.62 7.90
N GLN A 447 -13.17 8.56 7.15
CA GLN A 447 -13.18 8.24 5.72
C GLN A 447 -12.39 9.23 4.84
N THR A 448 -11.78 8.73 3.76
CA THR A 448 -10.85 9.48 2.89
C THR A 448 -11.21 9.30 1.40
N ALA A 449 -10.78 10.23 0.54
CA ALA A 449 -11.15 10.28 -0.88
C ALA A 449 -10.49 9.19 -1.78
N ALA A 450 -9.69 8.29 -1.20
CA ALA A 450 -8.93 7.28 -1.96
C ALA A 450 -9.79 6.09 -2.46
N ALA A 451 -11.06 6.02 -2.06
CA ALA A 451 -12.06 5.09 -2.59
C ALA A 451 -13.18 5.91 -3.23
N ALA A 452 -13.41 5.73 -4.53
CA ALA A 452 -14.38 6.52 -5.31
C ALA A 452 -15.83 6.45 -4.77
N GLU A 453 -16.14 5.44 -3.95
CA GLU A 453 -17.49 5.11 -3.48
C GLU A 453 -17.76 5.51 -2.01
N ALA A 454 -16.80 6.10 -1.30
CA ALA A 454 -16.93 6.39 0.14
C ALA A 454 -17.55 7.78 0.46
N LYS A 455 -18.44 7.86 1.47
CA LYS A 455 -19.06 9.12 1.94
C LYS A 455 -18.25 9.77 3.06
N VAL A 456 -17.59 10.90 2.78
CA VAL A 456 -16.76 11.66 3.73
C VAL A 456 -17.50 11.94 5.06
N GLY A 457 -16.87 11.62 6.19
CA GLY A 457 -17.31 12.07 7.53
C GLY A 457 -17.75 11.00 8.53
N THR A 458 -17.82 9.73 8.16
CA THR A 458 -18.12 8.62 9.11
C THR A 458 -16.85 7.86 9.52
N LEU A 459 -16.92 7.14 10.64
CA LEU A 459 -15.87 6.21 11.07
C LEU A 459 -15.91 4.97 10.15
N ARG A 460 -14.78 4.61 9.54
CA ARG A 460 -14.62 3.36 8.76
C ARG A 460 -13.62 2.47 9.48
N TYR A 461 -14.06 1.26 9.82
CA TYR A 461 -13.14 0.20 10.24
C TYR A 461 -12.30 -0.24 9.06
N ASP A 462 -11.02 -0.45 9.31
CA ASP A 462 -10.04 -0.88 8.33
C ASP A 462 -9.01 -1.79 9.04
N PRO A 463 -9.37 -3.06 9.31
CA PRO A 463 -8.58 -3.96 10.13
C PRO A 463 -7.18 -4.09 9.55
N MET A 464 -6.16 -3.80 10.36
CA MET A 464 -4.74 -3.80 9.95
C MET A 464 -4.43 -2.92 8.72
N ALA A 465 -5.31 -1.96 8.39
CA ALA A 465 -5.31 -1.22 7.12
C ALA A 465 -5.41 -2.12 5.86
N MET A 466 -6.00 -3.31 6.01
CA MET A 466 -6.07 -4.36 5.00
C MET A 466 -7.47 -4.57 4.42
N LEU A 467 -8.50 -3.79 4.81
CA LEU A 467 -9.90 -4.04 4.45
C LEU A 467 -10.12 -4.38 2.95
N PRO A 468 -9.59 -3.62 1.98
CA PRO A 468 -9.80 -3.92 0.55
C PRO A 468 -8.73 -4.87 -0.04
N PHE A 469 -7.91 -5.50 0.79
CA PHE A 469 -6.67 -6.19 0.40
C PHE A 469 -6.47 -7.59 0.99
N ILE A 470 -7.27 -8.03 1.97
CA ILE A 470 -7.20 -9.42 2.47
C ILE A 470 -7.67 -10.37 1.36
N GLY A 471 -6.82 -11.30 0.94
CA GLY A 471 -7.12 -12.22 -0.17
C GLY A 471 -8.00 -13.43 0.19
N TYR A 472 -8.48 -13.50 1.44
CA TYR A 472 -9.27 -14.59 2.00
C TYR A 472 -10.10 -14.09 3.18
N ASN A 473 -10.82 -15.00 3.85
CA ASN A 473 -11.67 -14.67 4.99
C ASN A 473 -10.93 -13.92 6.11
N VAL A 474 -11.46 -12.75 6.48
CA VAL A 474 -10.92 -11.90 7.55
C VAL A 474 -10.80 -12.59 8.92
N GLY A 475 -11.73 -13.48 9.29
CA GLY A 475 -11.66 -14.22 10.56
C GLY A 475 -10.46 -15.18 10.57
N ASP A 476 -10.22 -15.88 9.46
CA ASP A 476 -9.03 -16.71 9.27
C ASP A 476 -7.75 -15.85 9.24
N TYR A 477 -7.81 -14.61 8.77
CA TYR A 477 -6.68 -13.68 8.78
C TYR A 477 -6.32 -13.24 10.20
N LEU A 478 -7.32 -12.93 11.02
CA LEU A 478 -7.11 -12.64 12.44
C LEU A 478 -6.57 -13.87 13.20
N GLN A 479 -7.06 -15.07 12.87
CA GLN A 479 -6.50 -16.31 13.42
C GLN A 479 -5.03 -16.47 13.07
N HIS A 480 -4.67 -16.21 11.80
CA HIS A 480 -3.28 -16.29 11.35
C HIS A 480 -2.36 -15.33 12.11
N TRP A 481 -2.80 -14.10 12.37
CA TRP A 481 -2.09 -13.16 13.25
C TRP A 481 -1.86 -13.74 14.66
N LEU A 482 -2.86 -14.37 15.26
CA LEU A 482 -2.73 -15.03 16.57
C LEU A 482 -1.74 -16.21 16.53
N ASP A 483 -1.73 -16.97 15.44
CA ASP A 483 -0.86 -18.12 15.27
C ASP A 483 0.61 -17.70 15.07
N ILE A 484 0.86 -16.61 14.34
CA ILE A 484 2.17 -15.94 14.30
C ILE A 484 2.59 -15.51 15.71
N GLY A 485 1.65 -14.97 16.49
CA GLY A 485 1.78 -14.66 17.92
C GLY A 485 2.33 -15.82 18.74
N LYS A 486 1.63 -16.95 18.64
CA LYS A 486 1.98 -18.19 19.34
C LYS A 486 3.34 -18.74 18.90
N LYS A 487 3.69 -18.63 17.62
CA LYS A 487 4.97 -19.10 17.06
C LYS A 487 6.16 -18.22 17.46
N GLY A 488 5.99 -16.90 17.43
CA GLY A 488 7.07 -15.95 17.69
C GLY A 488 7.36 -15.67 19.17
N GLY A 489 6.35 -15.79 20.04
CA GLY A 489 6.52 -15.66 21.48
C GLY A 489 7.12 -14.32 21.91
N ASP A 490 8.16 -14.37 22.75
CA ASP A 490 8.84 -13.20 23.32
C ASP A 490 9.74 -12.44 22.32
N LYS A 491 9.98 -13.00 21.14
CA LYS A 491 10.79 -12.40 20.07
C LYS A 491 10.00 -11.50 19.11
N LEU A 492 8.68 -11.46 19.28
CA LEU A 492 7.82 -10.63 18.43
C LEU A 492 8.04 -9.13 18.71
N PRO A 493 7.89 -8.28 17.68
CA PRO A 493 7.97 -6.83 17.86
C PRO A 493 6.91 -6.34 18.83
N LYS A 494 7.24 -5.26 19.54
CA LYS A 494 6.24 -4.53 20.34
C LYS A 494 5.24 -3.85 19.40
N VAL A 495 3.96 -3.87 19.74
CA VAL A 495 2.91 -3.28 18.90
C VAL A 495 2.35 -2.03 19.55
N PHE A 496 2.14 -0.99 18.74
CA PHE A 496 1.68 0.31 19.21
C PHE A 496 0.48 0.81 18.39
N LEU A 497 -0.45 1.49 19.05
CA LEU A 497 -1.50 2.29 18.44
C LEU A 497 -1.10 3.76 18.47
N VAL A 498 -1.14 4.44 17.32
CA VAL A 498 -0.82 5.87 17.19
C VAL A 498 -1.95 6.66 16.54
N ASN A 499 -2.09 7.92 16.94
CA ASN A 499 -3.06 8.86 16.37
C ASN A 499 -2.48 10.28 16.28
N TRP A 500 -2.04 10.66 15.08
CA TRP A 500 -1.49 11.99 14.80
C TRP A 500 -2.56 13.09 14.73
N PHE A 501 -3.83 12.71 14.65
CA PHE A 501 -4.89 13.57 14.12
C PHE A 501 -5.91 14.02 15.15
N ARG A 502 -5.60 13.81 16.43
CA ARG A 502 -6.49 14.20 17.51
C ARG A 502 -6.68 15.71 17.56
N ARG A 503 -7.91 16.13 17.81
CA ARG A 503 -8.33 17.53 17.86
C ARG A 503 -8.78 17.96 19.25
N GLY A 504 -8.57 19.24 19.54
CA GLY A 504 -9.17 19.91 20.68
C GLY A 504 -10.63 20.26 20.43
N ASP A 505 -11.31 20.77 21.46
CA ASP A 505 -12.72 21.17 21.37
C ASP A 505 -12.95 22.35 20.39
N ASP A 506 -11.90 23.13 20.10
CA ASP A 506 -11.88 24.21 19.10
C ASP A 506 -11.57 23.71 17.67
N GLY A 507 -11.41 22.41 17.49
CA GLY A 507 -11.11 21.78 16.22
C GLY A 507 -9.63 21.86 15.79
N ARG A 508 -8.72 22.46 16.57
CA ARG A 508 -7.29 22.48 16.21
C ARG A 508 -6.65 21.11 16.42
N PHE A 509 -5.57 20.81 15.68
CA PHE A 509 -4.77 19.61 15.96
C PHE A 509 -4.01 19.77 17.28
N LEU A 510 -4.08 18.77 18.14
CA LEU A 510 -3.36 18.76 19.43
C LEU A 510 -1.89 18.35 19.29
N TRP A 511 -1.53 17.76 18.15
CA TRP A 511 -0.19 17.32 17.82
C TRP A 511 0.23 17.87 16.46
N PRO A 512 1.43 18.47 16.33
CA PRO A 512 1.87 19.09 15.07
C PRO A 512 2.16 18.10 13.94
N GLY A 513 2.44 16.82 14.24
CA GLY A 513 2.61 15.78 13.23
C GLY A 513 3.93 15.87 12.44
N PHE A 514 3.93 15.31 11.23
CA PHE A 514 5.08 15.33 10.29
C PHE A 514 6.41 14.92 10.95
N GLY A 515 7.46 15.73 10.83
CA GLY A 515 8.77 15.48 11.42
C GLY A 515 8.74 15.33 12.95
N GLU A 516 7.78 15.98 13.63
CA GLU A 516 7.64 15.89 15.07
C GLU A 516 7.18 14.50 15.53
N ASN A 517 6.57 13.69 14.65
CA ASN A 517 6.28 12.28 14.95
C ASN A 517 7.54 11.50 15.37
N SER A 518 8.74 11.96 15.00
CA SER A 518 10.01 11.39 15.50
C SER A 518 10.14 11.42 17.03
N ARG A 519 9.50 12.37 17.73
CA ARG A 519 9.44 12.41 19.21
C ARG A 519 8.62 11.25 19.78
N VAL A 520 7.56 10.86 19.09
CA VAL A 520 6.77 9.67 19.43
C VAL A 520 7.55 8.39 19.11
N LEU A 521 8.25 8.35 17.97
CA LEU A 521 9.13 7.23 17.64
C LEU A 521 10.28 7.06 18.64
N LYS A 522 10.86 8.16 19.13
CA LYS A 522 11.83 8.14 20.25
C LYS A 522 11.22 7.49 21.49
N TRP A 523 10.00 7.87 21.89
CA TRP A 523 9.32 7.24 23.02
C TRP A 523 9.10 5.73 22.80
N ILE A 524 8.74 5.32 21.57
CA ILE A 524 8.60 3.90 21.20
C ILE A 524 9.93 3.16 21.39
N VAL A 525 11.03 3.71 20.89
CA VAL A 525 12.36 3.12 21.08
C VAL A 525 12.74 3.07 22.56
N ASP A 526 12.52 4.16 23.29
CA ASP A 526 12.77 4.21 24.73
C ASP A 526 11.94 3.17 25.49
N ARG A 527 10.72 2.89 25.02
CA ARG A 527 9.85 1.86 25.59
C ARG A 527 10.38 0.44 25.32
N ILE A 528 10.84 0.18 24.11
CA ILE A 528 11.48 -1.11 23.72
C ILE A 528 12.73 -1.36 24.57
N GLU A 529 13.53 -0.33 24.81
CA GLU A 529 14.75 -0.41 25.63
C GLU A 529 14.49 -0.38 27.15
N GLY A 530 13.23 -0.23 27.59
CA GLY A 530 12.89 -0.13 29.01
C GLY A 530 13.39 1.16 29.70
N ARG A 531 13.64 2.22 28.95
CA ARG A 531 14.12 3.53 29.44
C ARG A 531 12.99 4.42 29.98
N VAL A 532 11.75 4.19 29.55
CA VAL A 532 10.56 4.92 30.00
C VAL A 532 9.46 3.96 30.46
N ASP A 533 8.64 4.43 31.39
CA ASP A 533 7.43 3.72 31.83
C ASP A 533 6.20 4.23 31.05
N ALA A 534 5.04 3.62 31.29
CA ALA A 534 3.80 3.98 30.63
C ALA A 534 2.62 3.98 31.61
N LYS A 535 1.62 4.81 31.32
CA LYS A 535 0.38 4.87 32.08
C LYS A 535 -0.54 3.75 31.62
N LYS A 536 -1.02 2.90 32.54
CA LYS A 536 -2.10 1.97 32.23
C LYS A 536 -3.40 2.73 31.97
N THR A 537 -4.01 2.49 30.82
CA THR A 537 -5.29 3.07 30.42
C THR A 537 -6.23 1.96 29.94
N VAL A 538 -7.48 2.33 29.60
CA VAL A 538 -8.44 1.39 29.00
C VAL A 538 -7.95 0.82 27.66
N VAL A 539 -7.04 1.53 26.99
CA VAL A 539 -6.48 1.20 25.67
C VAL A 539 -5.25 0.32 25.76
N GLY A 540 -4.47 0.39 26.84
CA GLY A 540 -3.16 -0.25 26.95
C GLY A 540 -2.19 0.62 27.75
N TYR A 541 -0.91 0.60 27.36
CA TYR A 541 0.16 1.35 28.02
C TYR A 541 0.44 2.66 27.26
N THR A 542 -0.25 3.74 27.65
CA THR A 542 -0.17 5.06 27.00
C THR A 542 1.00 5.87 27.56
N ALA A 543 1.71 6.61 26.71
CA ALA A 543 2.84 7.45 27.17
C ALA A 543 2.41 8.48 28.23
N TYR A 544 3.29 8.73 29.20
CA TYR A 544 3.15 9.92 30.05
C TYR A 544 3.58 11.15 29.26
N SER A 545 2.88 12.28 29.43
CA SER A 545 3.23 13.52 28.74
C SER A 545 4.64 14.03 29.09
N LYS A 546 5.15 13.71 30.28
CA LYS A 546 6.52 14.05 30.71
C LYS A 546 7.61 13.23 30.02
N ASP A 547 7.25 12.10 29.42
CA ASP A 547 8.19 11.18 28.77
C ASP A 547 8.17 11.37 27.24
N ILE A 548 7.31 12.26 26.72
CA ILE A 548 7.41 12.77 25.34
C ILE A 548 8.37 13.95 25.36
N ASP A 549 9.44 13.84 24.57
CA ASP A 549 10.39 14.93 24.35
C ASP A 549 9.71 16.07 23.60
N ILE A 550 9.48 17.19 24.31
CA ILE A 550 8.90 18.42 23.74
C ILE A 550 9.93 19.55 23.68
N ASP A 551 11.22 19.26 23.86
CA ASP A 551 12.26 20.28 23.81
C ASP A 551 12.35 20.87 22.39
N GLY A 552 12.25 22.19 22.31
CA GLY A 552 12.20 22.92 21.03
C GLY A 552 10.89 22.79 20.26
N LEU A 553 9.85 22.15 20.83
CA LEU A 553 8.54 22.02 20.20
C LEU A 553 7.66 23.25 20.51
N ASP A 554 7.20 23.94 19.47
CA ASP A 554 6.24 25.05 19.60
C ASP A 554 4.80 24.50 19.69
N THR A 555 4.49 23.83 20.80
CA THR A 555 3.17 23.24 21.09
C THR A 555 2.88 23.36 22.58
N ASP A 556 1.67 23.78 22.95
CA ASP A 556 1.28 23.88 24.36
C ASP A 556 1.41 22.50 25.03
N PRO A 557 2.19 22.34 26.12
CA PRO A 557 2.29 21.08 26.86
C PRO A 557 0.92 20.51 27.29
N LYS A 558 -0.10 21.37 27.45
CA LYS A 558 -1.48 20.95 27.73
C LYS A 558 -2.10 20.21 26.54
N ASP A 559 -1.79 20.61 25.31
CA ASP A 559 -2.29 19.95 24.10
C ASP A 559 -1.66 18.57 23.95
N VAL A 560 -0.35 18.42 24.22
CA VAL A 560 0.33 17.12 24.26
C VAL A 560 -0.30 16.21 25.33
N LYS A 561 -0.54 16.74 26.52
CA LYS A 561 -1.22 16.00 27.59
C LYS A 561 -2.64 15.59 27.19
N ALA A 562 -3.40 16.48 26.55
CA ALA A 562 -4.74 16.19 26.05
C ALA A 562 -4.72 15.12 24.95
N ALA A 563 -3.73 15.17 24.05
CA ALA A 563 -3.53 14.20 22.98
C ALA A 563 -3.30 12.78 23.52
N LEU A 564 -2.69 12.65 24.70
CA LEU A 564 -2.39 11.39 25.38
C LEU A 564 -3.52 10.88 26.31
N THR A 565 -4.68 11.53 26.37
CA THR A 565 -5.77 11.06 27.25
C THR A 565 -6.51 9.85 26.66
N ALA A 566 -7.01 8.96 27.52
CA ALA A 566 -7.87 7.85 27.13
C ALA A 566 -9.16 7.89 27.98
N PRO A 567 -10.15 8.73 27.63
CA PRO A 567 -11.36 8.92 28.43
C PRO A 567 -12.26 7.68 28.38
N ALA A 568 -12.53 7.06 29.53
CA ALA A 568 -13.29 5.82 29.59
C ALA A 568 -14.75 5.97 29.12
N ASP A 569 -15.34 7.16 29.28
CA ASP A 569 -16.65 7.53 28.76
C ASP A 569 -16.68 7.55 27.22
N LYS A 570 -15.66 8.11 26.57
CA LYS A 570 -15.56 8.07 25.10
C LYS A 570 -15.35 6.64 24.57
N TRP A 571 -14.51 5.85 25.23
CA TRP A 571 -14.33 4.43 24.88
C TRP A 571 -15.60 3.60 25.12
N GLN A 572 -16.40 3.94 26.13
CA GLN A 572 -17.71 3.32 26.38
C GLN A 572 -18.68 3.57 25.21
N MET A 573 -18.65 4.76 24.60
CA MET A 573 -19.50 5.11 23.46
C MET A 573 -19.16 4.29 22.22
N ASP A 574 -17.87 3.99 21.99
CA ASP A 574 -17.40 3.20 20.84
C ASP A 574 -17.69 1.68 20.98
N LEU A 575 -18.14 1.19 22.14
CA LEU A 575 -18.33 -0.24 22.39
C LEU A 575 -19.41 -0.86 21.48
N SER A 576 -20.54 -0.18 21.28
CA SER A 576 -21.62 -0.71 20.44
C SER A 576 -21.16 -0.85 19.00
N ASP A 577 -20.54 0.20 18.46
CA ASP A 577 -20.03 0.20 17.08
C ASP A 577 -18.95 -0.88 16.89
N THR A 578 -18.09 -1.07 17.90
CA THR A 578 -17.06 -2.12 17.86
C THR A 578 -17.67 -3.52 17.92
N GLU A 579 -18.70 -3.72 18.75
CA GLU A 579 -19.40 -5.01 18.81
C GLU A 579 -20.10 -5.34 17.49
N ASP A 580 -20.78 -4.36 16.89
CA ASP A 580 -21.48 -4.51 15.62
C ASP A 580 -20.48 -4.75 14.47
N TRP A 581 -19.34 -4.07 14.49
CA TRP A 581 -18.22 -4.34 13.58
C TRP A 581 -17.73 -5.79 13.71
N LEU A 582 -17.39 -6.26 14.92
CA LEU A 582 -16.91 -7.62 15.12
C LEU A 582 -17.96 -8.67 14.72
N LYS A 583 -19.25 -8.42 14.97
CA LYS A 583 -20.35 -9.28 14.48
C LYS A 583 -20.40 -9.31 12.95
N SER A 584 -20.18 -8.16 12.30
CA SER A 584 -20.19 -8.05 10.83
C SER A 584 -19.06 -8.84 10.14
N LEU A 585 -17.95 -9.10 10.86
CA LEU A 585 -16.86 -9.97 10.39
C LEU A 585 -17.21 -11.46 10.41
N GLY A 586 -18.39 -11.82 10.92
CA GLY A 586 -18.94 -13.17 10.85
C GLY A 586 -18.43 -14.14 11.91
N PRO A 587 -18.86 -15.41 11.85
CA PRO A 587 -18.65 -16.39 12.92
C PRO A 587 -17.20 -16.90 13.04
N LYS A 588 -16.33 -16.59 12.07
CA LYS A 588 -14.91 -17.00 12.08
C LYS A 588 -14.00 -16.07 12.87
N VAL A 589 -14.51 -14.95 13.40
CA VAL A 589 -13.72 -14.12 14.32
C VAL A 589 -13.26 -14.99 15.49
N PRO A 590 -11.93 -15.10 15.75
CA PRO A 590 -11.42 -15.94 16.82
C PRO A 590 -11.98 -15.55 18.19
N GLN A 591 -12.16 -16.53 19.08
CA GLN A 591 -12.65 -16.28 20.43
C GLN A 591 -11.71 -15.34 21.19
N GLU A 592 -10.40 -15.45 20.97
CA GLU A 592 -9.38 -14.56 21.54
C GLU A 592 -9.65 -13.06 21.24
N ILE A 593 -10.27 -12.72 20.10
CA ILE A 593 -10.63 -11.33 19.75
C ILE A 593 -11.86 -10.86 20.54
N TRP A 594 -12.84 -11.75 20.75
CA TRP A 594 -13.99 -11.48 21.61
C TRP A 594 -13.59 -11.35 23.09
N ASP A 595 -12.62 -12.15 23.53
CA ASP A 595 -12.08 -12.07 24.88
C ASP A 595 -11.41 -10.71 25.12
N GLU A 596 -10.61 -10.21 24.16
CA GLU A 596 -10.05 -8.85 24.23
C GLU A 596 -11.11 -7.74 24.25
N PHE A 597 -12.20 -7.91 23.50
CA PHE A 597 -13.33 -6.98 23.55
C PHE A 597 -13.99 -6.97 24.93
N ASP A 598 -14.18 -8.12 25.57
CA ASP A 598 -14.72 -8.21 26.92
C ASP A 598 -13.74 -7.71 28.00
N PHE A 599 -12.43 -7.89 27.79
CA PHE A 599 -11.41 -7.26 28.62
C PHE A 599 -11.43 -5.73 28.51
N LEU A 600 -11.62 -5.18 27.30
CA LEU A 600 -11.81 -3.73 27.11
C LEU A 600 -13.03 -3.22 27.90
N LYS A 601 -14.19 -3.88 27.80
CA LYS A 601 -15.39 -3.55 28.60
C LYS A 601 -15.09 -3.53 30.10
N THR A 602 -14.33 -4.53 30.57
CA THR A 602 -13.93 -4.64 31.97
C THR A 602 -13.04 -3.47 32.39
N ARG A 603 -12.00 -3.14 31.60
CA ARG A 603 -11.11 -2.00 31.87
C ARG A 603 -11.88 -0.68 31.91
N ILE A 604 -12.82 -0.46 30.98
CA ILE A 604 -13.68 0.74 30.96
C ILE A 604 -14.53 0.83 32.23
N LYS A 605 -15.19 -0.28 32.61
CA LYS A 605 -16.02 -0.33 33.83
C LYS A 605 -15.22 -0.04 35.09
N THR A 606 -14.01 -0.59 35.22
CA THR A 606 -13.10 -0.32 36.34
C THR A 606 -12.68 1.14 36.37
N ALA A 607 -12.27 1.70 35.22
CA ALA A 607 -11.87 3.10 35.12
C ALA A 607 -13.01 4.08 35.48
N ASN A 608 -14.25 3.78 35.06
CA ASN A 608 -15.44 4.59 35.38
C ASN A 608 -15.84 4.51 36.87
N LYS A 609 -15.60 3.39 37.54
CA LYS A 609 -15.96 3.20 38.96
C LYS A 609 -14.91 3.74 39.93
N ASP A 610 -13.66 3.35 39.70
CA ASP A 610 -12.58 3.45 40.69
C ASP A 610 -11.45 4.40 40.22
N GLY A 611 -11.61 5.00 39.04
CA GLY A 611 -10.62 5.86 38.39
C GLY A 611 -9.47 5.08 37.77
N ASN A 612 -8.65 5.74 36.94
CA ASN A 612 -7.56 5.05 36.20
C ASN A 612 -6.50 4.39 37.09
N LYS A 613 -6.35 4.79 38.37
CA LYS A 613 -5.41 4.13 39.31
C LYS A 613 -5.79 2.68 39.59
N ALA A 614 -7.08 2.34 39.51
CA ALA A 614 -7.54 0.97 39.72
C ALA A 614 -7.16 0.00 38.59
N LEU A 615 -6.73 0.52 37.43
CA LEU A 615 -6.16 -0.31 36.35
C LEU A 615 -4.77 -0.83 36.71
N ASP A 616 -4.06 -0.17 37.62
CA ASP A 616 -2.73 -0.61 38.07
C ASP A 616 -2.80 -1.93 38.84
N ASP A 617 -3.91 -2.13 39.57
CA ASP A 617 -4.19 -3.31 40.41
C ASP A 617 -4.82 -4.49 39.62
N MET A 618 -5.26 -4.27 38.38
CA MET A 618 -5.70 -5.36 37.51
C MET A 618 -4.49 -6.20 37.10
N LYS A 619 -4.43 -7.45 37.59
CA LYS A 619 -3.43 -8.43 37.14
C LYS A 619 -3.61 -8.68 35.64
N ALA A 620 -2.55 -8.49 34.86
CA ALA A 620 -2.44 -9.14 33.55
C ALA A 620 -2.55 -10.64 33.81
N LYS A 621 -3.52 -11.30 33.16
CA LYS A 621 -3.72 -12.74 33.32
C LYS A 621 -2.88 -13.49 32.31
#